data_AF-A0A5B1QU95-F1
#
_entry.id   AF-A0A5B1QU95-F1
#
_cell.length_a   1.000
_cell.length_b   1.000
_cell.length_c   1.000
_cell.angle_alpha   90.00
_cell.angle_beta   90.00
_cell.angle_gamma   90.00
#
_symmetry.space_group_name_H-M   'P 1'
#
loop_
_entity.id
_entity.type
_entity.pdbx_description
1 polymer ?
#
loop_
_entity_poly.entity_id
_entity_poly.type
_entity_poly.pdbx_seq_one_letter_code
_entity_poly.pdbx_strand_id
1 'polypeptide(L)'
;MYQTTVSAPDPDNGQDEIQNERYHRLCAAIQQKYTLLEGIWVEDLRAMRQGVAFGPYKRSKLEPIQGIKLHPLEDGTIHPGDIALYQNVFQRDWRFMQGGVLYAMGEAREFWNCMLNWHSSAHTTGCEEWDALFETLKANGYRKDTLTCMFFNMPSGCRTYKCPFKHDIVAAQETRERVLNMRREVMRKPTARQFQAHFLALDQRRRSGFGEQDAERERSIQANVVAYCANIKCNRPRWKHEPPGKLRACSRCGWTYYCSTECQKLDWRRHKKEPCSPLEEIIREDWSWDQDGRKGTTMMGMLPLFRSRYVSLRSDCASAEEVSKNTFQFVRLEVPTGC
;
A
#
# COMPACT_ATOMS: atom_id res chain seq x y z
N MET A 1 -44.73 18.57 -25.12
CA MET A 1 -43.39 17.94 -25.13
C MET A 1 -42.86 17.97 -23.71
N TYR A 2 -42.83 16.84 -23.02
CA TYR A 2 -42.27 16.77 -21.66
C TYR A 2 -40.74 16.72 -21.77
N GLN A 3 -40.07 17.78 -21.32
CA GLN A 3 -38.62 17.80 -21.20
C GLN A 3 -38.23 16.85 -20.06
N THR A 4 -37.59 15.73 -20.39
CA THR A 4 -37.01 14.81 -19.42
C THR A 4 -35.78 15.50 -18.84
N THR A 5 -35.90 16.04 -17.62
CA THR A 5 -34.75 16.60 -16.90
C THR A 5 -33.83 15.46 -16.51
N VAL A 6 -32.70 15.34 -17.19
CA VAL A 6 -31.60 14.45 -16.80
C VAL A 6 -31.03 15.02 -15.50
N SER A 7 -31.46 14.47 -14.37
CA SER A 7 -30.88 14.76 -13.06
C SER A 7 -29.38 14.44 -13.09
N ALA A 8 -28.56 15.37 -12.63
CA ALA A 8 -27.12 15.16 -12.49
C ALA A 8 -26.86 13.85 -11.69
N PRO A 9 -25.89 13.02 -12.10
CA PRO A 9 -25.59 11.79 -11.40
C PRO A 9 -25.26 12.10 -9.94
N ASP A 10 -25.95 11.42 -9.03
CA ASP A 10 -25.72 11.54 -7.60
C ASP A 10 -24.26 11.18 -7.30
N PRO A 11 -23.45 12.09 -6.71
CA PRO A 11 -22.06 11.81 -6.37
C PRO A 11 -21.88 10.61 -5.43
N ASP A 12 -22.95 10.15 -4.76
CA ASP A 12 -22.92 8.96 -3.91
C ASP A 12 -22.97 7.63 -4.69
N ASN A 13 -23.37 7.62 -5.97
CA ASN A 13 -23.47 6.39 -6.77
C ASN A 13 -22.12 5.70 -7.03
N GLY A 14 -21.01 6.44 -6.99
CA GLY A 14 -19.70 5.89 -7.33
C GLY A 14 -19.20 4.80 -6.38
N GLN A 15 -19.49 4.90 -5.07
CA GLN A 15 -19.07 3.87 -4.12
C GLN A 15 -19.81 2.55 -4.37
N ASP A 16 -21.12 2.62 -4.59
CA ASP A 16 -21.94 1.42 -4.81
C ASP A 16 -21.55 0.68 -6.07
N GLU A 17 -21.34 1.40 -7.17
CA GLU A 17 -20.92 0.82 -8.44
C GLU A 17 -19.57 0.10 -8.31
N ILE A 18 -18.55 0.78 -7.77
CA ILE A 18 -17.21 0.22 -7.62
C ILE A 18 -17.25 -1.00 -6.68
N GLN A 19 -17.94 -0.90 -5.55
CA GLN A 19 -18.03 -2.01 -4.60
C GLN A 19 -18.78 -3.21 -5.18
N ASN A 20 -19.86 -2.96 -5.92
CA ASN A 20 -20.63 -4.02 -6.55
C ASN A 20 -19.85 -4.70 -7.69
N GLU A 21 -19.13 -3.94 -8.51
CA GLU A 21 -18.22 -4.46 -9.53
C GLU A 21 -17.18 -5.41 -8.91
N ARG A 22 -16.50 -4.96 -7.85
CA ARG A 22 -15.49 -5.78 -7.15
C ARG A 22 -16.11 -7.01 -6.50
N TYR A 23 -17.29 -6.88 -5.89
CA TYR A 23 -18.02 -8.04 -5.37
C TYR A 23 -18.31 -9.08 -6.47
N HIS A 24 -18.75 -8.65 -7.65
CA HIS A 24 -19.03 -9.57 -8.75
C HIS A 24 -17.75 -10.20 -9.32
N ARG A 25 -16.64 -9.45 -9.39
CA ARG A 25 -15.32 -10.01 -9.73
C ARG A 25 -14.88 -11.06 -8.70
N LEU A 26 -15.07 -10.81 -7.40
CA LEU A 26 -14.74 -11.77 -6.35
C LEU A 26 -15.53 -13.06 -6.54
N CYS A 27 -16.84 -12.93 -6.77
CA CYS A 27 -17.71 -14.06 -7.01
C CYS A 27 -17.27 -14.86 -8.24
N ALA A 28 -16.92 -14.18 -9.34
CA ALA A 28 -16.42 -14.82 -10.54
C ALA A 28 -15.09 -15.54 -10.28
N ALA A 29 -14.19 -14.92 -9.52
CA ALA A 29 -12.92 -15.49 -9.12
C ALA A 29 -13.11 -16.75 -8.26
N ILE A 30 -13.89 -16.69 -7.17
CA ILE A 30 -14.17 -17.85 -6.30
C ILE A 30 -14.86 -18.99 -7.06
N GLN A 31 -15.72 -18.68 -8.02
CA GLN A 31 -16.42 -19.68 -8.85
C GLN A 31 -15.59 -20.21 -10.02
N GLN A 32 -14.37 -19.70 -10.23
CA GLN A 32 -13.54 -19.96 -11.41
C GLN A 32 -14.28 -19.67 -12.74
N LYS A 33 -15.19 -18.68 -12.73
CA LYS A 33 -15.98 -18.25 -13.90
C LYS A 33 -15.28 -17.15 -14.68
N TYR A 34 -14.06 -17.43 -15.10
CA TYR A 34 -13.24 -16.53 -15.90
C TYR A 34 -12.32 -17.33 -16.83
N THR A 35 -11.74 -16.64 -17.82
CA THR A 35 -10.73 -17.20 -18.72
C THR A 35 -9.51 -16.31 -18.69
N LEU A 36 -8.32 -16.92 -18.63
CA LEU A 36 -7.07 -16.18 -18.76
C LEU A 36 -6.89 -15.73 -20.20
N LEU A 37 -6.50 -14.47 -20.37
CA LEU A 37 -6.09 -13.91 -21.64
C LEU A 37 -4.57 -13.89 -21.66
N GLU A 38 -3.99 -14.33 -22.77
CA GLU A 38 -2.56 -14.25 -23.03
C GLU A 38 -2.30 -13.29 -24.18
N GLY A 39 -1.03 -12.94 -24.39
CA GLY A 39 -0.67 -12.23 -25.61
C GLY A 39 -0.99 -10.72 -25.59
N ILE A 40 -1.32 -10.12 -24.44
CA ILE A 40 -1.72 -8.71 -24.38
C ILE A 40 -0.47 -7.83 -24.36
N TRP A 41 -0.25 -7.08 -25.45
CA TRP A 41 0.80 -6.08 -25.50
C TRP A 41 0.38 -4.83 -24.72
N VAL A 42 1.19 -4.41 -23.73
CA VAL A 42 0.98 -3.16 -22.99
C VAL A 42 2.06 -2.17 -23.40
N GLU A 43 1.68 -1.16 -24.17
CA GLU A 43 2.60 -0.20 -24.77
C GLU A 43 3.47 0.52 -23.73
N ASP A 44 2.88 0.97 -22.62
CA ASP A 44 3.58 1.68 -21.54
C ASP A 44 4.68 0.85 -20.88
N LEU A 45 4.49 -0.47 -20.84
CA LEU A 45 5.44 -1.41 -20.25
C LEU A 45 6.38 -2.05 -21.30
N ARG A 46 6.08 -1.87 -22.59
CA ARG A 46 6.75 -2.53 -23.73
C ARG A 46 6.94 -4.03 -23.49
N ALA A 47 5.92 -4.67 -22.94
CA ALA A 47 5.98 -6.05 -22.50
C ALA A 47 4.65 -6.76 -22.73
N MET A 48 4.76 -8.06 -23.00
CA MET A 48 3.61 -8.96 -22.99
C MET A 48 3.09 -9.14 -21.57
N ARG A 49 1.77 -9.13 -21.45
CA ARG A 49 1.03 -9.30 -20.20
C ARG A 49 -0.16 -10.23 -20.43
N GLN A 50 -0.76 -10.64 -19.32
CA GLN A 50 -1.97 -11.43 -19.31
C GLN A 50 -3.18 -10.56 -18.97
N GLY A 51 -4.36 -11.18 -19.00
CA GLY A 51 -5.61 -10.59 -18.58
C GLY A 51 -6.57 -11.64 -18.02
N VAL A 52 -7.71 -11.17 -17.53
CA VAL A 52 -8.81 -12.00 -17.07
C VAL A 52 -10.09 -11.53 -17.74
N ALA A 53 -10.74 -12.42 -18.48
CA ALA A 53 -12.06 -12.17 -19.05
C ALA A 53 -13.14 -12.93 -18.29
N PHE A 54 -14.29 -12.30 -18.08
CA PHE A 54 -15.37 -12.82 -17.25
C PHE A 54 -16.54 -13.40 -18.07
N GLY A 55 -16.29 -13.82 -19.31
CA GLY A 55 -17.33 -14.34 -20.21
C GLY A 55 -18.22 -15.46 -19.61
N PRO A 56 -17.66 -16.41 -18.83
CA PRO A 56 -18.45 -17.44 -18.15
C PRO A 56 -19.34 -16.92 -17.00
N TYR A 57 -19.06 -15.73 -16.45
CA TYR A 57 -19.84 -15.15 -15.35
C TYR A 57 -21.05 -14.38 -15.88
N LYS A 58 -22.26 -14.79 -15.50
CA LYS A 58 -23.52 -14.26 -16.06
C LYS A 58 -24.33 -13.34 -15.13
N ARG A 59 -24.01 -13.32 -13.82
CA ARG A 59 -24.79 -12.54 -12.85
C ARG A 59 -24.63 -11.02 -13.00
N SER A 60 -23.52 -10.58 -13.59
CA SER A 60 -23.24 -9.19 -13.90
C SER A 60 -22.30 -9.13 -15.11
N LYS A 61 -22.44 -8.07 -15.93
CA LYS A 61 -21.50 -7.80 -17.01
C LYS A 61 -20.23 -7.19 -16.39
N LEU A 62 -19.10 -7.87 -16.54
CA LEU A 62 -17.81 -7.44 -16.04
C LEU A 62 -16.86 -7.19 -17.20
N GLU A 63 -16.22 -6.02 -17.18
CA GLU A 63 -15.19 -5.71 -18.16
C GLU A 63 -13.92 -6.53 -17.89
N PRO A 64 -13.23 -7.04 -18.93
CA PRO A 64 -11.98 -7.76 -18.78
C PRO A 64 -10.91 -6.91 -18.09
N ILE A 65 -10.10 -7.58 -17.26
CA ILE A 65 -8.87 -6.99 -16.72
C ILE A 65 -7.75 -7.31 -17.69
N GLN A 66 -6.95 -6.31 -18.06
CA GLN A 66 -5.84 -6.46 -19.00
C GLN A 66 -4.54 -5.94 -18.38
N GLY A 67 -3.40 -6.35 -18.94
CA GLY A 67 -2.10 -5.80 -18.56
C GLY A 67 -1.55 -6.29 -17.23
N ILE A 68 -2.08 -7.39 -16.69
CA ILE A 68 -1.62 -7.96 -15.42
C ILE A 68 -0.48 -8.95 -15.64
N LYS A 69 0.48 -8.99 -14.69
CA LYS A 69 1.58 -9.96 -14.71
C LYS A 69 1.19 -11.18 -13.85
N LEU A 70 0.79 -12.26 -14.50
CA LEU A 70 0.52 -13.55 -13.88
C LEU A 70 1.74 -14.47 -14.07
N HIS A 71 2.02 -15.33 -13.09
CA HIS A 71 3.18 -16.23 -13.13
C HIS A 71 2.86 -17.58 -12.46
N PRO A 72 1.78 -18.28 -12.87
CA PRO A 72 1.58 -19.64 -12.45
C PRO A 72 2.69 -20.55 -12.96
N LEU A 73 3.04 -21.54 -12.14
CA LEU A 73 3.84 -22.70 -12.54
C LEU A 73 3.01 -23.60 -13.45
N GLU A 74 3.64 -24.63 -14.01
CA GLU A 74 2.97 -25.58 -14.92
C GLU A 74 1.78 -26.32 -14.27
N ASP A 75 1.82 -26.50 -12.95
CA ASP A 75 0.73 -27.10 -12.16
C ASP A 75 -0.35 -26.08 -11.71
N GLY A 76 -0.22 -24.82 -12.14
CA GLY A 76 -1.11 -23.72 -11.79
C GLY A 76 -0.83 -23.06 -10.44
N THR A 77 0.08 -23.60 -9.63
CA THR A 77 0.46 -22.99 -8.34
C THR A 77 1.27 -21.72 -8.57
N ILE A 78 1.35 -20.85 -7.56
CA ILE A 78 2.26 -19.71 -7.56
C ILE A 78 3.43 -20.02 -6.63
N HIS A 79 4.63 -19.57 -6.99
CA HIS A 79 5.80 -19.76 -6.15
C HIS A 79 5.55 -19.22 -4.71
N PRO A 80 5.84 -20.00 -3.64
CA PRO A 80 5.50 -19.60 -2.27
C PRO A 80 6.12 -18.26 -1.83
N GLY A 81 7.31 -17.95 -2.33
CA GLY A 81 7.97 -16.65 -2.08
C GLY A 81 7.20 -15.46 -2.67
N ASP A 82 6.53 -15.65 -3.80
CA ASP A 82 5.69 -14.60 -4.42
C ASP A 82 4.39 -14.44 -3.65
N ILE A 83 3.75 -15.55 -3.24
CA ILE A 83 2.57 -15.51 -2.35
C ILE A 83 2.89 -14.78 -1.05
N ALA A 84 4.01 -15.11 -0.39
CA ALA A 84 4.43 -14.41 0.83
C ALA A 84 4.64 -12.91 0.60
N LEU A 85 5.20 -12.52 -0.55
CA LEU A 85 5.36 -11.12 -0.92
C LEU A 85 4.01 -10.42 -1.10
N TYR A 86 3.04 -11.04 -1.77
CA TYR A 86 1.70 -10.47 -1.98
C TYR A 86 0.95 -10.31 -0.67
N GLN A 87 1.00 -11.32 0.20
CA GLN A 87 0.42 -11.23 1.53
C GLN A 87 1.10 -10.15 2.38
N ASN A 88 2.41 -9.96 2.24
CA ASN A 88 3.12 -8.86 2.90
C ASN A 88 2.62 -7.49 2.42
N VAL A 89 2.33 -7.32 1.13
CA VAL A 89 1.75 -6.08 0.59
C VAL A 89 0.39 -5.81 1.24
N PHE A 90 -0.50 -6.81 1.27
CA PHE A 90 -1.83 -6.66 1.88
C PHE A 90 -1.79 -6.39 3.39
N GLN A 91 -0.83 -6.97 4.10
CA GLN A 91 -0.73 -6.80 5.55
C GLN A 91 -0.07 -5.48 5.97
N ARG A 92 0.74 -4.86 5.11
CA ARG A 92 1.51 -3.65 5.45
C ARG A 92 0.85 -2.37 4.99
N ASP A 93 0.03 -2.42 3.95
CA ASP A 93 -0.70 -1.26 3.50
C ASP A 93 -2.07 -1.21 4.18
N TRP A 94 -2.24 -0.15 4.96
CA TRP A 94 -3.41 0.10 5.78
C TRP A 94 -4.72 0.11 4.98
N ARG A 95 -4.66 0.43 3.69
CA ARG A 95 -5.83 0.46 2.80
C ARG A 95 -6.40 -0.93 2.58
N PHE A 96 -5.55 -1.95 2.44
CA PHE A 96 -5.99 -3.35 2.35
C PHE A 96 -6.50 -3.85 3.70
N MET A 97 -5.82 -3.48 4.78
CA MET A 97 -6.26 -3.87 6.13
C MET A 97 -7.67 -3.36 6.43
N GLN A 98 -7.94 -2.08 6.14
CA GLN A 98 -9.24 -1.46 6.42
C GLN A 98 -10.31 -1.81 5.39
N GLY A 99 -9.95 -1.83 4.10
CA GLY A 99 -10.89 -2.10 3.01
C GLY A 99 -11.14 -3.59 2.73
N GLY A 100 -10.33 -4.48 3.31
CA GLY A 100 -10.46 -5.93 3.22
C GLY A 100 -10.30 -6.48 1.81
N VAL A 101 -10.84 -7.69 1.59
CA VAL A 101 -10.67 -8.44 0.33
C VAL A 101 -11.25 -7.72 -0.89
N LEU A 102 -12.34 -6.96 -0.71
CA LEU A 102 -12.92 -6.16 -1.79
C LEU A 102 -12.00 -4.98 -2.16
N TYR A 103 -11.27 -4.41 -1.20
CA TYR A 103 -10.25 -3.41 -1.53
C TYR A 103 -9.06 -4.04 -2.27
N ALA A 104 -8.55 -5.16 -1.75
CA ALA A 104 -7.44 -5.91 -2.34
C ALA A 104 -7.72 -6.36 -3.79
N MET A 105 -8.98 -6.61 -4.14
CA MET A 105 -9.37 -6.92 -5.52
C MET A 105 -8.99 -5.85 -6.55
N GLY A 106 -8.88 -4.60 -6.11
CA GLY A 106 -8.44 -3.50 -6.96
C GLY A 106 -6.99 -3.65 -7.42
N GLU A 107 -6.14 -4.30 -6.61
CA GLU A 107 -4.76 -4.62 -6.95
C GLU A 107 -4.70 -5.92 -7.74
N ALA A 108 -5.00 -5.79 -9.03
CA ALA A 108 -5.25 -6.93 -9.87
C ALA A 108 -4.07 -7.93 -9.92
N ARG A 109 -2.81 -7.47 -9.89
CA ARG A 109 -1.67 -8.40 -10.00
C ARG A 109 -1.59 -9.33 -8.78
N GLU A 110 -1.46 -8.76 -7.59
CA GLU A 110 -1.23 -9.48 -6.34
C GLU A 110 -2.42 -10.39 -6.04
N PHE A 111 -3.64 -9.84 -6.17
CA PHE A 111 -4.87 -10.57 -5.86
C PHE A 111 -5.09 -11.76 -6.80
N TRP A 112 -4.92 -11.57 -8.12
CA TRP A 112 -5.18 -12.65 -9.07
C TRP A 112 -4.17 -13.79 -8.98
N ASN A 113 -2.90 -13.52 -8.64
CA ASN A 113 -1.96 -14.61 -8.37
C ASN A 113 -2.38 -15.42 -7.12
N CYS A 114 -2.85 -14.75 -6.06
CA CYS A 114 -3.42 -15.45 -4.90
C CYS A 114 -4.65 -16.30 -5.28
N MET A 115 -5.52 -15.79 -6.16
CA MET A 115 -6.68 -16.54 -6.65
C MET A 115 -6.31 -17.73 -7.54
N LEU A 116 -5.28 -17.62 -8.37
CA LEU A 116 -4.78 -18.76 -9.16
C LEU A 116 -4.23 -19.85 -8.24
N ASN A 117 -3.47 -19.46 -7.21
CA ASN A 117 -2.96 -20.40 -6.22
C ASN A 117 -4.08 -21.11 -5.45
N TRP A 118 -5.15 -20.39 -5.12
CA TRP A 118 -6.35 -20.95 -4.47
C TRP A 118 -7.04 -22.04 -5.31
N HIS A 119 -7.06 -21.88 -6.64
CA HIS A 119 -7.65 -22.86 -7.56
C HIS A 119 -6.67 -23.92 -8.07
N SER A 120 -5.39 -23.80 -7.73
CA SER A 120 -4.37 -24.82 -7.99
C SER A 120 -4.45 -25.96 -6.97
N SER A 121 -3.55 -26.93 -7.09
CA SER A 121 -3.36 -28.00 -6.10
C SER A 121 -3.03 -27.51 -4.68
N ALA A 122 -2.53 -26.27 -4.54
CA ALA A 122 -2.21 -25.69 -3.24
C ALA A 122 -3.45 -25.35 -2.40
N HIS A 123 -4.59 -25.05 -3.03
CA HIS A 123 -5.86 -24.74 -2.36
C HIS A 123 -5.76 -23.67 -1.25
N THR A 124 -4.90 -22.67 -1.44
CA THR A 124 -4.74 -21.55 -0.50
C THR A 124 -4.42 -20.25 -1.24
N THR A 125 -4.91 -19.12 -0.73
CA THR A 125 -4.46 -17.79 -1.16
C THR A 125 -3.15 -17.37 -0.48
N GLY A 126 -2.69 -18.14 0.51
CA GLY A 126 -1.66 -17.75 1.48
C GLY A 126 -2.20 -16.93 2.65
N CYS A 127 -3.52 -16.70 2.73
CA CYS A 127 -4.20 -16.05 3.85
C CYS A 127 -5.37 -16.91 4.32
N GLU A 128 -5.21 -17.54 5.48
CA GLU A 128 -6.21 -18.44 6.07
C GLU A 128 -7.57 -17.75 6.27
N GLU A 129 -7.57 -16.46 6.59
CA GLU A 129 -8.80 -15.68 6.77
C GLU A 129 -9.57 -15.52 5.46
N TRP A 130 -8.88 -15.35 4.32
CA TRP A 130 -9.52 -15.26 3.00
C TRP A 130 -10.01 -16.63 2.55
N ASP A 131 -9.23 -17.67 2.77
CA ASP A 131 -9.56 -19.05 2.45
C ASP A 131 -10.86 -19.47 3.15
N ALA A 132 -10.96 -19.22 4.47
CA ALA A 132 -12.17 -19.46 5.26
C ALA A 132 -13.36 -18.60 4.81
N LEU A 133 -13.12 -17.32 4.48
CA LEU A 133 -14.14 -16.42 3.96
C LEU A 133 -14.71 -16.91 2.62
N PHE A 134 -13.86 -17.43 1.73
CA PHE A 134 -14.28 -17.91 0.41
C PHE A 134 -15.14 -19.16 0.53
N GLU A 135 -14.77 -20.09 1.41
CA GLU A 135 -15.62 -21.26 1.72
C GLU A 135 -16.95 -20.84 2.36
N THR A 136 -16.94 -19.86 3.26
CA THR A 136 -18.18 -19.30 3.85
C THR A 136 -19.08 -18.69 2.78
N LEU A 137 -18.52 -17.94 1.83
CA LEU A 137 -19.26 -17.35 0.71
C LEU A 137 -19.85 -18.42 -0.22
N LYS A 138 -19.09 -19.48 -0.52
CA LYS A 138 -19.62 -20.62 -1.30
C LYS A 138 -20.81 -21.25 -0.58
N ALA A 139 -20.67 -21.53 0.72
CA ALA A 139 -21.68 -22.21 1.53
C ALA A 139 -22.98 -21.40 1.66
N ASN A 140 -22.90 -20.07 1.72
CA ASN A 140 -24.07 -19.22 1.93
C ASN A 140 -24.68 -18.64 0.65
N GLY A 141 -24.22 -19.06 -0.53
CA GLY A 141 -24.75 -18.58 -1.81
C GLY A 141 -24.25 -17.20 -2.21
N TYR A 142 -23.07 -16.78 -1.72
CA TYR A 142 -22.41 -15.50 -1.97
C TYR A 142 -23.20 -14.31 -1.40
N ARG A 143 -23.61 -14.36 -0.14
CA ARG A 143 -24.30 -13.22 0.48
C ARG A 143 -23.35 -12.03 0.69
N LYS A 144 -23.79 -10.83 0.29
CA LYS A 144 -23.02 -9.59 0.43
C LYS A 144 -22.74 -9.20 1.88
N ASP A 145 -23.66 -9.51 2.80
CA ASP A 145 -23.53 -9.18 4.22
C ASP A 145 -22.51 -10.07 4.97
N THR A 146 -21.90 -11.03 4.28
CA THR A 146 -20.74 -11.78 4.75
C THR A 146 -19.44 -11.03 4.52
N LEU A 147 -19.43 -10.11 3.54
CA LEU A 147 -18.26 -9.32 3.17
C LEU A 147 -18.29 -7.97 3.88
N THR A 148 -17.17 -7.57 4.47
CA THR A 148 -17.00 -6.22 5.00
C THR A 148 -17.07 -5.19 3.88
N CYS A 149 -17.82 -4.10 4.11
CA CYS A 149 -17.85 -2.97 3.20
C CYS A 149 -16.45 -2.33 3.09
N MET A 150 -15.91 -2.23 1.88
CA MET A 150 -14.54 -1.75 1.66
C MET A 150 -14.35 -0.26 1.93
N PHE A 151 -15.44 0.51 2.03
CA PHE A 151 -15.41 1.93 2.34
C PHE A 151 -15.71 2.24 3.80
N PHE A 152 -16.33 1.31 4.53
CA PHE A 152 -16.82 1.55 5.88
C PHE A 152 -15.71 1.95 6.86
N ASN A 153 -14.58 1.24 6.80
CA ASN A 153 -13.42 1.54 7.65
C ASN A 153 -12.41 2.51 6.98
N MET A 154 -12.75 3.06 5.81
CA MET A 154 -11.89 4.02 5.12
C MET A 154 -12.20 5.45 5.59
N PRO A 155 -11.27 6.41 5.40
CA PRO A 155 -11.50 7.80 5.80
C PRO A 155 -12.71 8.45 5.14
N SER A 156 -13.09 7.97 3.94
CA SER A 156 -14.28 8.44 3.24
C SER A 156 -15.59 8.01 3.89
N GLY A 157 -15.56 6.96 4.71
CA GLY A 157 -16.72 6.23 5.18
C GLY A 157 -17.50 5.55 4.04
N CYS A 158 -18.44 4.68 4.43
CA CYS A 158 -19.48 4.20 3.52
C CYS A 158 -20.58 5.26 3.44
N ARG A 159 -20.94 5.69 2.23
CA ARG A 159 -21.98 6.70 1.98
C ARG A 159 -23.33 6.09 1.59
N THR A 160 -23.38 4.77 1.46
CA THR A 160 -24.58 4.04 1.07
C THR A 160 -25.53 3.87 2.26
N TYR A 161 -26.67 4.57 2.24
CA TYR A 161 -27.70 4.52 3.29
C TYR A 161 -28.18 3.09 3.63
N LYS A 162 -28.17 2.18 2.65
CA LYS A 162 -28.53 0.76 2.81
C LYS A 162 -27.46 -0.15 2.22
N CYS A 163 -26.21 0.04 2.66
CA CYS A 163 -25.11 -0.78 2.19
C CYS A 163 -25.43 -2.27 2.40
N PRO A 164 -25.39 -3.12 1.35
CA PRO A 164 -25.69 -4.54 1.49
C PRO A 164 -24.52 -5.34 2.07
N PHE A 165 -23.41 -4.68 2.37
CA PHE A 165 -22.18 -5.26 2.91
C PHE A 165 -22.10 -5.05 4.43
N LYS A 166 -21.32 -5.88 5.12
CA LYS A 166 -21.19 -5.88 6.57
C LYS A 166 -20.52 -4.59 7.06
N HIS A 167 -21.17 -3.91 8.01
CA HIS A 167 -20.62 -2.80 8.79
C HIS A 167 -20.38 -3.26 10.24
N ASP A 168 -19.18 -3.76 10.51
CA ASP A 168 -18.78 -4.24 11.84
C ASP A 168 -17.94 -3.17 12.54
N ILE A 169 -18.56 -2.39 13.44
CA ILE A 169 -17.90 -1.26 14.12
C ILE A 169 -16.75 -1.75 15.00
N VAL A 170 -16.91 -2.89 15.68
CA VAL A 170 -15.89 -3.41 16.59
C VAL A 170 -14.67 -3.85 15.79
N ALA A 171 -14.88 -4.67 14.74
CA ALA A 171 -13.78 -5.09 13.86
C ALA A 171 -13.10 -3.91 13.16
N ALA A 172 -13.87 -2.87 12.78
CA ALA A 172 -13.32 -1.65 12.19
C ALA A 172 -12.39 -0.90 13.16
N GLN A 173 -12.81 -0.74 14.43
CA GLN A 173 -12.01 -0.11 15.48
C GLN A 173 -10.73 -0.89 15.78
N GLU A 174 -10.81 -2.21 15.91
CA GLU A 174 -9.64 -3.08 16.12
C GLU A 174 -8.65 -2.98 14.97
N THR A 175 -9.16 -3.02 13.73
CA THR A 175 -8.34 -2.85 12.53
C THR A 175 -7.69 -1.47 12.49
N ARG A 176 -8.42 -0.42 12.87
CA ARG A 176 -7.87 0.94 12.95
C ARG A 176 -6.74 1.02 13.97
N GLU A 177 -6.92 0.47 15.16
CA GLU A 177 -5.89 0.47 16.19
C GLU A 177 -4.66 -0.32 15.75
N ARG A 178 -4.84 -1.44 15.03
CA ARG A 178 -3.74 -2.19 14.41
C ARG A 178 -2.94 -1.33 13.43
N VAL A 179 -3.61 -0.57 12.56
CA VAL A 179 -2.97 0.38 11.63
C VAL A 179 -2.20 1.46 12.38
N LEU A 180 -2.79 2.06 13.42
CA LEU A 180 -2.13 3.10 14.22
C LEU A 180 -0.88 2.56 14.93
N ASN A 181 -0.95 1.35 15.48
CA ASN A 181 0.20 0.69 16.10
C ASN A 181 1.31 0.35 15.11
N MET A 182 0.96 -0.16 13.93
CA MET A 182 1.93 -0.37 12.85
C MET A 182 2.64 0.94 12.47
N ARG A 183 1.89 2.04 12.36
CA ARG A 183 2.46 3.38 12.08
C ARG A 183 3.39 3.86 13.18
N ARG A 184 3.04 3.67 14.46
CA ARG A 184 3.93 3.93 15.61
C ARG A 184 5.25 3.18 15.48
N GLU A 185 5.19 1.90 15.12
CA GLU A 185 6.38 1.07 14.90
C GLU A 185 7.25 1.56 13.74
N VAL A 186 6.63 1.99 12.63
CA VAL A 186 7.36 2.59 11.50
C VAL A 186 8.07 3.87 11.92
N MET A 187 7.40 4.75 12.69
CA MET A 187 7.99 6.01 13.16
C MET A 187 9.16 5.84 14.15
N ARG A 188 9.26 4.67 14.80
CA ARG A 188 10.37 4.32 15.71
C ARG A 188 11.62 3.87 14.98
N LYS A 189 11.52 3.59 13.67
CA LYS A 189 12.63 3.07 12.86
C LYS A 189 13.18 4.16 11.94
N PRO A 190 14.47 4.11 11.59
CA PRO A 190 14.99 4.95 10.54
C PRO A 190 14.29 4.72 9.20
N THR A 191 14.09 5.80 8.46
CA THR A 191 13.49 5.74 7.12
C THR A 191 14.42 5.08 6.11
N ALA A 192 13.85 4.48 5.05
CA ALA A 192 14.62 3.91 3.94
C ALA A 192 15.59 4.95 3.33
N ARG A 193 15.14 6.19 3.18
CA ARG A 193 15.97 7.32 2.73
C ARG A 193 17.19 7.57 3.62
N GLN A 194 17.04 7.52 4.95
CA GLN A 194 18.15 7.71 5.88
C GLN A 194 19.14 6.54 5.83
N PHE A 195 18.64 5.31 5.76
CA PHE A 195 19.47 4.12 5.56
C PHE A 195 20.27 4.24 4.27
N GLN A 196 19.64 4.55 3.13
CA GLN A 196 20.35 4.68 1.87
C GLN A 196 21.40 5.80 1.92
N ALA A 197 21.06 6.98 2.45
CA ALA A 197 22.01 8.06 2.60
C ALA A 197 23.24 7.64 3.44
N HIS A 198 23.04 6.74 4.40
CA HIS A 198 24.11 6.22 5.24
C HIS A 198 25.01 5.28 4.44
N PHE A 199 24.42 4.33 3.72
CA PHE A 199 25.17 3.38 2.90
C PHE A 199 25.92 4.07 1.76
N LEU A 200 25.32 5.07 1.09
CA LEU A 200 26.01 5.86 0.07
C LEU A 200 27.21 6.62 0.64
N ALA A 201 27.09 7.17 1.84
CA ALA A 201 28.19 7.85 2.51
C ALA A 201 29.31 6.89 2.95
N LEU A 202 28.99 5.63 3.25
CA LEU A 202 29.96 4.58 3.53
C LEU A 202 30.63 4.07 2.26
N ASP A 203 29.88 3.85 1.19
CA ASP A 203 30.37 3.34 -0.10
C ASP A 203 31.36 4.31 -0.76
N GLN A 204 31.10 5.61 -0.71
CA GLN A 204 32.05 6.62 -1.17
C GLN A 204 33.42 6.53 -0.49
N ARG A 205 33.48 6.01 0.74
CA ARG A 205 34.73 5.77 1.48
C ARG A 205 35.39 4.43 1.14
N ARG A 206 34.65 3.51 0.51
CA ARG A 206 34.99 2.09 0.31
C ARG A 206 35.29 1.73 -1.14
N ARG A 207 35.96 2.60 -1.91
CA ARG A 207 36.37 2.33 -3.30
C ARG A 207 37.41 1.17 -3.48
N SER A 208 37.40 0.15 -2.63
CA SER A 208 38.36 -0.95 -2.56
C SER A 208 37.68 -2.32 -2.32
N GLY A 209 36.60 -2.61 -3.05
CA GLY A 209 35.96 -3.93 -3.09
C GLY A 209 34.86 -4.15 -2.05
N PHE A 210 33.69 -4.63 -2.49
CA PHE A 210 32.56 -5.02 -1.66
C PHE A 210 32.67 -6.52 -1.33
N GLY A 211 32.78 -6.89 -0.06
CA GLY A 211 32.93 -8.28 0.40
C GLY A 211 31.75 -8.75 1.26
N GLU A 212 31.69 -10.05 1.58
CA GLU A 212 30.65 -10.66 2.44
C GLU A 212 30.55 -10.00 3.84
N GLN A 213 31.69 -9.50 4.35
CA GLN A 213 31.76 -8.73 5.60
C GLN A 213 30.93 -7.43 5.56
N ASP A 214 30.66 -6.90 4.37
CA ASP A 214 29.87 -5.68 4.20
C ASP A 214 28.38 -5.92 4.36
N ALA A 215 27.90 -7.08 3.90
CA ALA A 215 26.50 -7.49 4.08
C ALA A 215 26.19 -7.72 5.56
N GLU A 216 27.08 -8.38 6.30
CA GLU A 216 26.91 -8.59 7.75
C GLU A 216 26.94 -7.27 8.52
N ARG A 217 27.84 -6.36 8.13
CA ARG A 217 27.88 -5.02 8.71
C ARG A 217 26.60 -4.23 8.43
N GLU A 218 26.05 -4.31 7.22
CA GLU A 218 24.78 -3.69 6.86
C GLU A 218 23.63 -4.24 7.71
N ARG A 219 23.52 -5.57 7.86
CA ARG A 219 22.53 -6.20 8.75
C ARG A 219 22.68 -5.71 10.19
N SER A 220 23.92 -5.62 10.69
CA SER A 220 24.21 -5.11 12.02
C SER A 220 23.82 -3.64 12.19
N ILE A 221 24.07 -2.78 11.19
CA ILE A 221 23.62 -1.38 11.20
C ILE A 221 22.10 -1.30 11.26
N GLN A 222 21.40 -2.04 10.40
CA GLN A 222 19.93 -2.05 10.37
C GLN A 222 19.34 -2.55 11.69
N ALA A 223 19.98 -3.54 12.33
CA ALA A 223 19.55 -4.08 13.61
C ALA A 223 19.82 -3.13 14.80
N ASN A 224 20.87 -2.30 14.74
CA ASN A 224 21.37 -1.55 15.89
C ASN A 224 21.18 -0.04 15.82
N VAL A 225 20.84 0.54 14.66
CA VAL A 225 20.59 1.98 14.55
C VAL A 225 19.11 2.30 14.80
N VAL A 226 18.85 3.20 15.75
CA VAL A 226 17.49 3.63 16.12
C VAL A 226 17.07 4.92 15.44
N ALA A 227 18.02 5.77 15.07
CA ALA A 227 17.76 7.04 14.40
C ALA A 227 19.01 7.54 13.66
N TYR A 228 18.83 8.46 12.72
CA TYR A 228 19.91 9.24 12.14
C TYR A 228 19.67 10.73 12.34
N CYS A 229 20.75 11.51 12.34
CA CYS A 229 20.65 12.95 12.14
C CYS A 229 19.96 13.23 10.80
N ALA A 230 18.83 13.94 10.83
CA ALA A 230 18.01 14.17 9.64
C ALA A 230 18.64 15.10 8.61
N ASN A 231 19.69 15.85 8.98
CA ASN A 231 20.55 16.52 8.02
C ASN A 231 21.31 15.46 7.20
N ILE A 232 20.87 15.22 5.96
CA ILE A 232 21.41 14.18 5.05
C ILE A 232 22.93 14.30 4.85
N LYS A 233 23.50 15.51 4.91
CA LYS A 233 24.96 15.69 4.79
C LYS A 233 25.71 15.20 6.03
N CYS A 234 25.07 15.23 7.20
CA CYS A 234 25.63 14.72 8.44
C CYS A 234 25.33 13.22 8.58
N ASN A 235 24.04 12.86 8.52
CA ASN A 235 23.50 11.50 8.62
C ASN A 235 24.16 10.63 9.71
N ARG A 236 24.50 11.24 10.84
CA ARG A 236 25.14 10.56 11.97
C ARG A 236 24.16 9.54 12.57
N PRO A 237 24.52 8.24 12.63
CA PRO A 237 23.67 7.25 13.28
C PRO A 237 23.63 7.47 14.80
N ARG A 238 22.50 7.10 15.40
CA ARG A 238 22.35 6.86 16.82
C ARG A 238 22.15 5.36 17.04
N TRP A 239 23.05 4.75 17.77
CA TRP A 239 23.01 3.32 18.04
C TRP A 239 22.17 3.01 19.28
N LYS A 240 21.59 1.80 19.36
CA LYS A 240 20.79 1.33 20.51
C LYS A 240 21.54 1.43 21.85
N HIS A 241 22.83 1.12 21.85
CA HIS A 241 23.69 1.11 23.04
C HIS A 241 24.28 2.48 23.40
N GLU A 242 24.07 3.50 22.57
CA GLU A 242 24.56 4.85 22.91
C GLU A 242 23.66 5.52 23.94
N PRO A 243 24.24 6.29 24.88
CA PRO A 243 23.46 7.01 25.87
C PRO A 243 22.46 7.97 25.20
N PRO A 244 21.24 8.12 25.76
CA PRO A 244 20.28 9.11 25.30
C PRO A 244 20.92 10.51 25.37
N GLY A 245 20.83 11.28 24.28
CA GLY A 245 21.35 12.66 24.22
C GLY A 245 22.27 12.99 23.04
N LYS A 246 22.84 11.99 22.34
CA LYS A 246 23.68 12.27 21.16
C LYS A 246 22.91 12.85 19.97
N LEU A 247 21.62 12.52 19.86
CA LEU A 247 20.68 13.19 18.97
C LEU A 247 19.53 13.76 19.79
N ARG A 248 19.18 15.01 19.49
CA ARG A 248 18.04 15.73 20.06
C ARG A 248 16.86 15.65 19.10
N ALA A 249 15.69 15.33 19.62
CA ALA A 249 14.46 15.36 18.83
C ALA A 249 14.06 16.81 18.52
N CYS A 250 13.42 17.03 17.37
CA CYS A 250 12.76 18.29 17.07
C CYS A 250 11.69 18.55 18.13
N SER A 251 11.74 19.71 18.78
CA SER A 251 10.84 20.06 19.89
C SER A 251 9.36 20.11 19.48
N ARG A 252 9.06 20.33 18.19
CA ARG A 252 7.70 20.36 17.68
C ARG A 252 7.16 18.98 17.33
N CYS A 253 7.86 18.24 16.47
CA CYS A 253 7.34 16.99 15.94
C CYS A 253 7.72 15.76 16.79
N GLY A 254 8.84 15.81 17.51
CA GLY A 254 9.32 14.74 18.39
C GLY A 254 9.93 13.51 17.69
N TRP A 255 9.77 13.37 16.36
CA TRP A 255 10.22 12.18 15.62
C TRP A 255 11.39 12.43 14.64
N THR A 256 11.74 13.70 14.36
CA THR A 256 12.97 14.03 13.62
C THR A 256 14.11 14.28 14.58
N TYR A 257 15.30 13.75 14.32
CA TYR A 257 16.44 13.82 15.21
C TYR A 257 17.61 14.60 14.61
N TYR A 258 18.32 15.39 15.42
CA TYR A 258 19.47 16.19 15.01
C TYR A 258 20.61 16.08 16.04
N CYS A 259 21.85 15.98 15.59
CA CYS A 259 22.99 15.99 16.52
C CYS A 259 23.25 17.40 17.11
N SER A 260 22.85 18.45 16.40
CA SER A 260 23.04 19.83 16.81
C SER A 260 21.99 20.77 16.22
N THR A 261 21.88 21.96 16.80
CA THR A 261 21.03 23.06 16.33
C THR A 261 21.43 23.53 14.94
N GLU A 262 22.71 23.46 14.59
CA GLU A 262 23.24 23.82 13.27
C GLU A 262 22.74 22.83 12.21
N CYS A 263 22.75 21.53 12.52
CA CYS A 263 22.18 20.52 11.62
C CYS A 263 20.68 20.72 11.42
N GLN A 264 19.94 21.08 12.48
CA GLN A 264 18.52 21.41 12.35
C GLN A 264 18.30 22.63 11.43
N LYS A 265 19.06 23.71 11.61
CA LYS A 265 18.98 24.91 10.77
C LYS A 265 19.26 24.62 9.30
N LEU A 266 20.28 23.80 9.01
CA LEU A 266 20.63 23.40 7.64
C LEU A 266 19.53 22.56 6.97
N ASP A 267 18.89 21.67 7.74
CA ASP A 267 17.84 20.79 7.23
C ASP A 267 16.46 21.46 7.20
N TRP A 268 16.27 22.58 7.89
CA TRP A 268 14.96 23.22 8.11
C TRP A 268 14.17 23.47 6.82
N ARG A 269 14.84 23.90 5.74
CA ARG A 269 14.18 24.14 4.44
C ARG A 269 13.51 22.88 3.87
N ARG A 270 14.10 21.70 4.08
CA ARG A 270 13.52 20.41 3.70
C ARG A 270 12.50 19.98 4.76
N HIS A 271 12.89 19.99 6.03
CA HIS A 271 12.06 19.50 7.12
C HIS A 271 10.70 20.21 7.17
N LYS A 272 10.63 21.52 6.92
CA LYS A 272 9.36 22.27 6.92
C LYS A 272 8.44 21.98 5.73
N LYS A 273 8.96 21.36 4.66
CA LYS A 273 8.14 20.88 3.52
C LYS A 273 7.50 19.54 3.84
N GLU A 274 8.15 18.76 4.70
CA GLU A 274 7.51 17.62 5.35
C GLU A 274 6.66 18.15 6.52
N PRO A 275 5.51 17.56 6.83
CA PRO A 275 4.66 18.08 7.89
C PRO A 275 5.41 17.97 9.24
N CYS A 276 5.84 19.09 9.81
CA CYS A 276 6.47 19.18 11.14
C CYS A 276 5.37 19.18 12.22
N SER A 277 4.55 18.13 12.23
CA SER A 277 3.44 17.96 13.19
C SER A 277 3.80 16.97 14.30
N PRO A 278 3.15 17.08 15.48
CA PRO A 278 3.29 16.11 16.55
C PRO A 278 3.12 14.67 16.07
N LEU A 279 3.84 13.73 16.68
CA LEU A 279 3.86 12.32 16.29
C LEU A 279 2.46 11.70 16.14
N GLU A 280 1.59 11.89 17.14
CA GLU A 280 0.25 11.30 17.12
C GLU A 280 -0.68 11.92 16.06
N GLU A 281 -0.45 13.18 15.65
CA GLU A 281 -1.18 13.80 14.55
C GLU A 281 -0.82 13.12 13.23
N ILE A 282 0.48 13.01 12.93
CA ILE A 282 0.99 12.32 11.74
C ILE A 282 0.51 10.88 11.67
N ILE A 283 0.48 10.16 12.80
CA ILE A 283 0.06 8.75 12.85
C ILE A 283 -1.42 8.60 12.50
N ARG A 284 -2.28 9.53 12.95
CA ARG A 284 -3.73 9.50 12.69
C ARG A 284 -4.08 9.94 11.28
N GLU A 285 -3.29 10.83 10.68
CA GLU A 285 -3.59 11.40 9.37
C GLU A 285 -3.26 10.46 8.22
N ASP A 286 -4.27 9.79 7.66
CA ASP A 286 -4.07 8.80 6.58
C ASP A 286 -3.38 9.38 5.34
N TRP A 287 -3.59 10.66 5.05
CA TRP A 287 -2.94 11.34 3.93
C TRP A 287 -1.42 11.51 4.10
N SER A 288 -0.89 11.37 5.32
CA SER A 288 0.55 11.39 5.63
C SER A 288 1.24 10.05 5.33
N TRP A 289 0.50 9.02 4.93
CA TRP A 289 0.99 7.65 4.69
C TRP A 289 0.75 7.18 3.26
N ASP A 290 1.71 6.45 2.72
CA ASP A 290 1.63 5.70 1.46
C ASP A 290 1.83 4.20 1.72
N GLN A 291 1.93 3.39 0.66
CA GLN A 291 2.16 1.95 0.73
C GLN A 291 3.50 1.60 1.41
N ASP A 292 4.51 2.45 1.25
CA ASP A 292 5.88 2.22 1.68
C ASP A 292 6.19 2.83 3.06
N GLY A 293 5.24 3.57 3.63
CA GLY A 293 5.32 4.18 4.95
C GLY A 293 4.90 5.65 4.96
N ARG A 294 5.73 6.52 5.56
CA ARG A 294 5.42 7.95 5.65
C ARG A 294 5.75 8.64 4.34
N LYS A 295 4.81 9.41 3.80
CA LYS A 295 5.04 10.17 2.56
C LYS A 295 6.28 11.07 2.68
N GLY A 296 7.06 11.13 1.60
CA GLY A 296 8.32 11.90 1.55
C GLY A 296 9.52 11.23 2.22
N THR A 297 9.35 10.03 2.79
CA THR A 297 10.46 9.23 3.34
C THR A 297 10.92 8.10 2.42
N THR A 298 10.18 7.86 1.35
CA THR A 298 10.49 6.87 0.32
C THR A 298 11.63 7.34 -0.58
N MET A 299 12.21 6.38 -1.31
CA MET A 299 13.42 6.54 -2.10
C MET A 299 13.18 7.29 -3.43
N MET A 300 11.92 7.31 -3.89
CA MET A 300 11.53 7.81 -5.21
C MET A 300 11.84 9.30 -5.43
N GLY A 301 11.98 10.10 -4.37
CA GLY A 301 12.35 11.51 -4.45
C GLY A 301 13.82 11.80 -4.79
N MET A 302 14.71 10.80 -4.86
CA MET A 302 16.14 10.97 -5.20
C MET A 302 16.50 10.58 -6.64
N LEU A 303 15.52 10.17 -7.45
CA LEU A 303 15.74 9.62 -8.79
C LEU A 303 16.27 10.59 -9.89
N PRO A 304 16.17 11.94 -9.82
CA PRO A 304 16.70 12.74 -10.94
C PRO A 304 18.23 12.76 -11.04
N LEU A 305 18.97 12.42 -9.99
CA LEU A 305 20.44 12.58 -9.95
C LEU A 305 21.25 11.28 -9.98
N PHE A 306 20.62 10.10 -9.89
CA PHE A 306 21.35 8.85 -9.66
C PHE A 306 20.99 7.69 -10.60
N ARG A 307 20.24 7.94 -11.68
CA ARG A 307 19.78 6.91 -12.62
C ARG A 307 20.88 6.17 -13.40
N SER A 308 22.16 6.54 -13.27
CA SER A 308 23.23 6.03 -14.14
C SER A 308 23.95 4.75 -13.68
N ARG A 309 23.81 4.24 -12.45
CA ARG A 309 24.68 3.13 -11.98
C ARG A 309 24.05 1.98 -11.19
N TYR A 310 22.77 2.03 -10.83
CA TYR A 310 22.15 1.00 -9.96
C TYR A 310 21.02 0.20 -10.62
N VAL A 311 20.86 0.29 -11.95
CA VAL A 311 19.89 -0.50 -12.71
C VAL A 311 20.57 -1.76 -13.23
N SER A 312 20.74 -2.76 -12.37
CA SER A 312 21.10 -4.12 -12.85
C SER A 312 20.54 -5.26 -12.00
N LEU A 313 19.94 -5.04 -10.82
CA LEU A 313 19.43 -6.14 -9.98
C LEU A 313 18.05 -5.92 -9.34
N ARG A 314 17.31 -4.86 -9.72
CA ARG A 314 15.91 -4.63 -9.30
C ARG A 314 15.08 -3.88 -10.35
N SER A 315 15.15 -4.25 -11.63
CA SER A 315 14.16 -3.77 -12.61
C SER A 315 12.97 -4.73 -12.58
N ASP A 316 11.82 -4.27 -12.09
CA ASP A 316 10.47 -4.66 -12.55
C ASP A 316 9.32 -4.24 -11.62
N CYS A 317 9.57 -3.50 -10.52
CA CYS A 317 8.50 -3.08 -9.60
C CYS A 317 8.12 -1.60 -9.65
N ALA A 318 8.56 -0.83 -10.66
CA ALA A 318 8.28 0.60 -10.74
C ALA A 318 7.33 0.93 -11.89
N SER A 319 6.03 0.67 -11.72
CA SER A 319 4.91 1.39 -12.39
C SER A 319 3.57 0.71 -12.10
N ALA A 320 2.90 1.09 -11.00
CA ALA A 320 1.49 0.74 -10.76
C ALA A 320 0.67 1.88 -10.14
N GLU A 321 1.20 3.11 -10.08
CA GLU A 321 0.52 4.20 -9.35
C GLU A 321 -0.33 5.15 -10.22
N GLU A 322 -0.47 4.90 -11.53
CA GLU A 322 -1.10 5.89 -12.42
C GLU A 322 -2.59 5.67 -12.76
N VAL A 323 -3.24 4.65 -12.18
CA VAL A 323 -4.70 4.43 -12.32
C VAL A 323 -5.50 5.01 -11.13
N SER A 324 -4.86 5.49 -10.06
CA SER A 324 -5.54 6.06 -8.88
C SER A 324 -5.71 7.60 -8.91
N LYS A 325 -5.41 8.28 -10.02
CA LYS A 325 -5.61 9.74 -10.14
C LYS A 325 -7.07 10.10 -10.48
N ASN A 326 -8.04 9.58 -9.72
CA ASN A 326 -9.32 10.27 -9.58
C ASN A 326 -9.17 11.30 -8.45
N THR A 327 -8.89 12.52 -8.89
CA THR A 327 -8.72 13.71 -8.06
C THR A 327 -10.03 14.02 -7.34
N PHE A 328 -10.18 13.54 -6.10
CA PHE A 328 -11.17 14.11 -5.18
C PHE A 328 -10.70 15.52 -4.81
N GLN A 329 -11.18 16.53 -5.53
CA GLN A 329 -11.16 17.91 -5.04
C GLN A 329 -12.12 17.99 -3.85
N PHE A 330 -11.59 18.00 -2.63
CA PHE A 330 -12.40 18.27 -1.45
C PHE A 330 -12.71 19.76 -1.41
N VAL A 331 -13.95 20.12 -1.75
CA VAL A 331 -14.54 21.41 -1.37
C VAL A 331 -14.66 21.39 0.15
N ARG A 332 -13.95 22.29 0.82
CA ARG A 332 -14.10 22.55 2.26
C ARG A 332 -15.48 23.21 2.43
N LEU A 333 -16.50 22.41 2.77
CA LEU A 333 -17.79 22.96 3.15
C LEU A 333 -17.63 23.59 4.54
N GLU A 334 -17.61 24.92 4.59
CA GLU A 334 -17.77 25.65 5.84
C GLU A 334 -19.19 25.40 6.35
N VAL A 335 -19.30 24.71 7.48
CA VAL A 335 -20.58 24.51 8.17
C VAL A 335 -20.94 25.85 8.82
N PRO A 336 -22.08 26.50 8.47
CA PRO A 336 -22.51 27.69 9.17
C PRO A 336 -22.88 27.33 10.60
N THR A 337 -22.15 27.86 11.58
CA THR A 337 -22.58 27.85 12.97
C THR A 337 -23.63 28.94 13.17
N GLY A 338 -24.90 28.60 12.90
CA GLY A 338 -26.04 29.44 13.26
C GLY A 338 -26.69 28.91 14.54
N CYS A 339 -26.69 29.73 15.59
CA CYS A 339 -27.66 29.67 16.68
C CYS A 339 -29.00 30.23 16.22
#